data_AF-A0A0J7LAA1-F1
#
_entry.id   AF-A0A0J7LAA1-F1
#
_cell.length_a   1.000
_cell.length_b   1.000
_cell.length_c   1.000
_cell.angle_alpha   90.00
_cell.angle_beta   90.00
_cell.angle_gamma   90.00
#
_symmetry.space_group_name_H-M   'P 1'
#
loop_
_entity.id
_entity.type
_entity.pdbx_description
1 polymer ?
#
loop_
_entity_poly.entity_id
_entity_poly.type
_entity_poly.pdbx_seq_one_letter_code
_entity_poly.pdbx_strand_id
1 'polypeptide(L)'
;MFTLAITSGKIDEDVSPRFLRHFNTYAIPAPTTDNIFRIYFNVLSANLKKNLFAADVTGSVTSIANATIDVYKSVMKTLRPVPNKLHYCFDMRDISRVINGCGLIQKESVETKITFIRLWVHEILRVFSDRMLEEGDKEWLFLRIRDAVKNNFKDSYEVAFDYLPKYENNQITKDSFDDLMFGNFMDTEKSGKCKRYEEIGSMEALKNRVVAYLDEYNANFKRKMDVVVCRYMLQSLIKISRVLSTPGGNVLAISTVGSGRKSTTALAAFMQQQSLFETTAESYYDSNAWRDGLRRVLRECGALRKDVTYFMNERQMKDAFLSDISCLLSTGELPDLFSAEDRQRIIETTRLHAQGGDRNAEISARLVMSETLHGELLSNLARSGALGDRREAYDVR
;
A
#
# COMPACT_ATOMS: atom_id res chain seq x y z
N MET A 1 30.34 -5.13 -9.63
CA MET A 1 30.25 -6.02 -8.46
C MET A 1 28.87 -6.64 -8.47
N PHE A 2 28.75 -7.93 -8.78
CA PHE A 2 27.46 -8.62 -8.76
C PHE A 2 27.12 -8.98 -7.31
N THR A 3 26.22 -8.23 -6.70
CA THR A 3 25.67 -8.54 -5.37
C THR A 3 24.39 -9.34 -5.56
N LEU A 4 24.38 -10.60 -5.11
CA LEU A 4 23.20 -11.44 -5.09
C LEU A 4 22.72 -11.55 -3.64
N ALA A 5 21.44 -11.23 -3.39
CA ALA A 5 20.80 -11.43 -2.11
C ALA A 5 19.79 -12.59 -2.25
N ILE A 6 19.90 -13.60 -1.40
CA ILE A 6 18.99 -14.74 -1.38
C ILE A 6 18.37 -14.83 0.01
N THR A 7 17.05 -14.92 0.09
CA THR A 7 16.35 -15.12 1.36
C THR A 7 16.31 -16.62 1.66
N SER A 8 17.23 -17.11 2.50
CA SER A 8 17.13 -18.49 3.01
C SER A 8 15.98 -18.58 4.01
N GLY A 9 14.86 -19.20 3.63
CA GLY A 9 13.79 -19.45 4.59
C GLY A 9 12.44 -19.89 4.05
N LYS A 10 12.20 -19.87 2.74
CA LYS A 10 10.90 -20.32 2.17
C LYS A 10 10.97 -21.21 0.93
N ILE A 11 12.15 -21.50 0.39
CA ILE A 11 12.28 -22.32 -0.81
C ILE A 11 13.32 -23.39 -0.53
N ASP A 12 12.91 -24.66 -0.65
CA ASP A 12 13.74 -25.89 -0.72
C ASP A 12 14.63 -25.92 -1.99
N GLU A 13 15.10 -24.76 -2.45
CA GLU A 13 16.04 -24.67 -3.56
C GLU A 13 17.43 -24.43 -3.00
N ASP A 14 18.09 -25.53 -2.63
CA ASP A 14 19.51 -25.52 -2.35
C ASP A 14 20.26 -24.97 -3.56
N VAL A 15 20.79 -23.75 -3.41
CA VAL A 15 21.64 -23.13 -4.44
C VAL A 15 22.85 -24.03 -4.64
N SER A 16 23.09 -24.43 -5.89
CA SER A 16 24.15 -25.41 -6.16
C SER A 16 25.52 -24.95 -5.61
N PRO A 17 26.27 -25.83 -4.91
CA PRO A 17 27.60 -25.48 -4.39
C PRO A 17 28.59 -25.01 -5.46
N ARG A 18 28.41 -25.49 -6.71
CA ARG A 18 29.19 -25.05 -7.88
C ARG A 18 29.00 -23.56 -8.17
N PHE A 19 27.77 -23.07 -8.04
CA PHE A 19 27.47 -21.65 -8.20
C PHE A 19 28.01 -20.82 -7.03
N LEU A 20 27.83 -21.31 -5.80
CA LEU A 20 28.30 -20.61 -4.59
C LEU A 20 29.83 -20.41 -4.55
N ARG A 21 30.63 -21.27 -5.22
CA ARG A 21 32.09 -21.10 -5.31
C ARG A 21 32.52 -19.74 -5.91
N HIS A 22 31.65 -19.10 -6.68
CA HIS A 22 31.93 -17.81 -7.31
C HIS A 22 31.59 -16.60 -6.41
N PHE A 23 31.00 -16.82 -5.24
CA PHE A 23 30.51 -15.76 -4.35
C PHE A 23 31.07 -15.92 -2.93
N ASN A 24 31.28 -14.79 -2.26
CA ASN A 24 31.47 -14.77 -0.81
C ASN A 24 30.08 -14.75 -0.15
N THR A 25 29.82 -15.71 0.73
CA THR A 25 28.54 -15.84 1.42
C THR A 25 28.58 -15.07 2.74
N TYR A 26 27.58 -14.21 2.96
CA TYR A 26 27.38 -13.49 4.22
C TYR A 26 25.96 -13.76 4.71
N ALA A 27 25.83 -14.20 5.96
CA ALA A 27 24.54 -14.37 6.61
C ALA A 27 24.17 -13.09 7.38
N ILE A 28 23.00 -12.53 7.09
CA ILE A 28 22.46 -11.37 7.80
C ILE A 28 21.41 -11.90 8.80
N PRO A 29 21.69 -11.88 10.12
CA PRO A 29 20.71 -12.34 11.10
C PRO A 29 19.53 -11.37 11.20
N ALA A 30 18.42 -11.86 11.73
CA ALA A 30 17.26 -11.01 12.03
C ALA A 30 17.64 -9.89 13.02
N PRO A 31 17.18 -8.65 12.79
CA PRO A 31 17.53 -7.52 13.65
C PRO A 31 16.90 -7.67 15.04
N THR A 32 17.62 -7.15 16.05
CA THR A 32 17.10 -7.06 17.41
C THR A 32 15.93 -6.07 17.51
N THR A 33 15.11 -6.21 18.55
CA THR A 33 13.94 -5.33 18.77
C THR A 33 14.35 -3.85 18.85
N ASP A 34 15.48 -3.56 19.49
CA ASP A 34 16.02 -2.19 19.59
C ASP A 34 16.41 -1.62 18.22
N ASN A 35 17.05 -2.44 17.38
CA ASN A 35 17.37 -2.03 16.01
C ASN A 35 16.10 -1.79 15.18
N ILE A 36 15.09 -2.66 15.30
CA ILE A 36 13.79 -2.47 14.65
C ILE A 36 13.16 -1.14 15.10
N PHE A 37 13.12 -0.88 16.40
CA PHE A 37 12.61 0.37 16.95
C PHE A 37 13.36 1.58 16.38
N ARG A 38 14.70 1.58 16.43
CA ARG A 38 15.51 2.70 15.95
C ARG A 38 15.31 2.97 14.46
N ILE A 39 15.20 1.93 13.63
CA ILE A 39 14.95 2.06 12.19
C ILE A 39 13.60 2.76 11.98
N TYR A 40 12.52 2.20 12.53
CA TYR A 40 11.17 2.70 12.25
C TYR A 40 10.84 4.03 12.94
N PHE A 41 11.41 4.28 14.11
CA PHE A 41 11.37 5.58 14.77
C PHE A 41 12.00 6.66 13.88
N ASN A 42 13.17 6.40 13.32
CA ASN A 42 13.86 7.35 12.46
C ASN A 42 13.10 7.58 11.15
N VAL A 43 12.55 6.53 10.54
CA VAL A 43 11.73 6.65 9.32
C VAL A 43 10.49 7.51 9.58
N LEU A 44 9.72 7.21 10.63
CA LEU A 44 8.52 7.98 10.97
C LEU A 44 8.86 9.43 11.33
N SER A 45 9.90 9.62 12.14
CA SER A 45 10.38 10.96 12.52
C SER A 45 10.80 11.78 11.29
N ALA A 46 11.48 11.16 10.33
CA ALA A 46 11.88 11.83 9.10
C ALA A 46 10.67 12.19 8.23
N ASN A 47 9.68 11.30 8.11
CA ASN A 47 8.45 11.56 7.34
C ASN A 47 7.63 12.69 7.98
N LEU A 48 7.44 12.68 9.30
CA LEU A 48 6.72 13.77 9.98
C LEU A 48 7.48 15.11 9.90
N LYS A 49 8.81 15.11 9.98
CA LYS A 49 9.61 16.33 9.74
C LYS A 49 9.41 16.89 8.33
N LYS A 50 9.34 16.02 7.31
CA LYS A 50 9.02 16.44 5.92
C LYS A 50 7.61 17.05 5.82
N ASN A 51 6.66 16.54 6.59
CA ASN A 51 5.29 17.07 6.68
C ASN A 51 5.15 18.26 7.66
N LEU A 52 6.24 18.98 7.93
CA LEU A 52 6.29 20.23 8.70
C LEU A 52 5.89 20.11 10.18
N PHE A 53 5.88 18.89 10.75
CA PHE A 53 5.60 18.71 12.18
C PHE A 53 6.75 19.23 13.07
N ALA A 54 6.37 19.81 14.22
CA ALA A 54 7.31 20.27 15.24
C ALA A 54 7.91 19.11 16.07
N ALA A 55 8.91 19.37 16.92
CA ALA A 55 9.55 18.32 17.73
C ALA A 55 8.62 17.65 18.78
N ASP A 56 7.46 18.25 19.08
CA ASP A 56 6.50 17.73 20.08
C ASP A 56 5.84 16.39 19.69
N VAL A 57 5.90 15.98 18.42
CA VAL A 57 5.40 14.65 17.99
C VAL A 57 6.32 13.49 18.36
N THR A 58 7.55 13.74 18.82
CA THR A 58 8.53 12.68 19.13
C THR A 58 8.00 11.66 20.14
N GLY A 59 7.20 12.10 21.11
CA GLY A 59 6.53 11.20 22.05
C GLY A 59 5.55 10.26 21.35
N SER A 60 4.69 10.81 20.48
CA SER A 60 3.73 10.03 19.70
C SER A 60 4.43 9.06 18.74
N VAL A 61 5.51 9.47 18.09
CA VAL A 61 6.33 8.57 17.25
C VAL A 61 6.87 7.39 18.05
N THR A 62 7.37 7.65 19.25
CA THR A 62 7.90 6.61 20.15
C THR A 62 6.81 5.61 20.54
N SER A 63 5.62 6.09 20.89
CA SER A 63 4.47 5.24 21.21
C SER A 63 4.03 4.41 20.00
N ILE A 64 3.91 5.01 18.81
CA ILE A 64 3.54 4.32 17.57
C ILE A 64 4.53 3.21 17.23
N ALA A 65 5.83 3.48 17.27
CA ALA A 65 6.85 2.49 16.95
C ALA A 65 6.82 1.30 17.92
N ASN A 66 6.74 1.56 19.22
CA ASN A 66 6.68 0.51 20.24
C ASN A 66 5.38 -0.31 20.15
N ALA A 67 4.23 0.34 20.00
CA ALA A 67 2.94 -0.34 19.87
C ALA A 67 2.88 -1.22 18.62
N THR A 68 3.42 -0.74 17.49
CA THR A 68 3.49 -1.52 16.24
C THR A 68 4.36 -2.76 16.40
N ILE A 69 5.51 -2.65 17.06
CA ILE A 69 6.40 -3.78 17.34
C ILE A 69 5.73 -4.81 18.26
N ASP A 70 4.99 -4.35 19.27
CA ASP A 70 4.29 -5.23 20.21
C ASP A 70 3.17 -6.04 19.52
N VAL A 71 2.35 -5.36 18.70
CA VAL A 71 1.32 -6.03 17.88
C VAL A 71 1.96 -6.99 16.89
N TYR A 72 3.00 -6.57 16.17
CA TYR A 72 3.71 -7.42 15.19
C TYR A 72 4.26 -8.70 15.82
N LYS A 73 4.93 -8.60 16.97
CA LYS A 73 5.45 -9.79 17.69
C LYS A 73 4.34 -10.73 18.12
N SER A 74 3.20 -10.17 18.52
CA SER A 74 2.04 -10.95 18.92
C SER A 74 1.43 -11.68 17.73
N VAL A 75 1.24 -10.99 16.61
CA VAL A 75 0.75 -11.54 15.33
C VAL A 75 1.67 -12.67 14.85
N MET A 76 2.99 -12.45 14.87
CA MET A 76 3.99 -13.47 14.51
C MET A 76 3.88 -14.75 15.34
N LYS A 77 3.53 -14.62 16.62
CA LYS A 77 3.45 -15.76 17.54
C LYS A 77 2.16 -16.56 17.34
N THR A 78 1.03 -15.88 17.18
CA THR A 78 -0.32 -16.47 17.16
C THR A 78 -0.79 -16.85 15.77
N LEU A 79 -0.59 -15.98 14.78
CA LEU A 79 -1.17 -16.09 13.44
C LEU A 79 -0.14 -16.65 12.46
N ARG A 80 0.07 -17.96 12.53
CA ARG A 80 1.00 -18.68 11.66
C ARG A 80 0.33 -19.12 10.35
N PRO A 81 1.09 -19.16 9.24
CA PRO A 81 0.57 -19.70 7.98
C PRO A 81 0.26 -21.19 8.16
N VAL A 82 -1.00 -21.54 8.00
CA VAL A 82 -1.50 -22.92 7.94
C VAL A 82 -2.09 -23.18 6.55
N PRO A 83 -2.27 -24.43 6.09
CA PRO A 83 -2.79 -24.72 4.75
C PRO A 83 -4.10 -23.99 4.39
N ASN A 84 -4.97 -23.75 5.37
CA ASN A 84 -6.22 -22.99 5.17
C ASN A 84 -6.04 -21.46 5.25
N LYS A 85 -4.87 -20.96 5.69
CA LYS A 85 -4.53 -19.54 5.90
C LYS A 85 -3.14 -19.21 5.33
N LEU A 86 -2.86 -19.63 4.09
CA LEU A 86 -1.54 -19.43 3.44
C LEU A 86 -1.16 -17.95 3.28
N HIS A 87 -2.15 -17.06 3.23
CA HIS A 87 -1.95 -15.61 3.12
C HIS A 87 -1.50 -14.95 4.44
N TYR A 88 -1.48 -15.67 5.56
CA TYR A 88 -0.95 -15.17 6.85
C TYR A 88 0.58 -15.22 6.87
N CYS A 89 1.19 -14.55 5.90
CA CYS A 89 2.63 -14.39 5.77
C CYS A 89 3.00 -12.97 6.18
N PHE A 90 3.22 -12.76 7.48
CA PHE A 90 3.68 -11.48 7.98
C PHE A 90 5.22 -11.37 7.91
N ASP A 91 5.76 -10.16 7.84
CA ASP A 91 7.20 -9.87 7.79
C ASP A 91 7.46 -8.43 8.32
N MET A 92 8.72 -8.05 8.52
CA MET A 92 9.08 -6.68 8.92
C MET A 92 8.57 -5.62 7.93
N ARG A 93 8.32 -5.98 6.67
CA ARG A 93 7.65 -5.12 5.68
C ARG A 93 6.28 -4.63 6.14
N ASP A 94 5.55 -5.41 6.95
CA ASP A 94 4.27 -4.97 7.50
C ASP A 94 4.45 -3.80 8.47
N ILE A 95 5.52 -3.80 9.26
CA ILE A 95 5.88 -2.68 10.13
C ILE A 95 6.15 -1.44 9.26
N SER A 96 6.93 -1.59 8.17
CA SER A 96 7.16 -0.49 7.22
C SER A 96 5.86 0.08 6.67
N ARG A 97 4.89 -0.78 6.31
CA ARG A 97 3.60 -0.31 5.76
C ARG A 97 2.77 0.48 6.76
N VAL A 98 2.72 0.05 8.04
CA VAL A 98 2.04 0.79 9.11
C VAL A 98 2.72 2.15 9.32
N ILE A 99 4.04 2.16 9.43
CA ILE A 99 4.82 3.37 9.71
C ILE A 99 4.75 4.37 8.55
N ASN A 100 4.85 3.89 7.30
CA ASN A 100 4.70 4.74 6.13
C ASN A 100 3.26 5.27 5.99
N GLY A 101 2.25 4.46 6.33
CA GLY A 101 0.85 4.90 6.40
C GLY A 101 0.63 6.03 7.41
N CYS A 102 1.17 5.87 8.62
CA CYS A 102 1.17 6.94 9.62
C CYS A 102 1.93 8.18 9.15
N GLY A 103 2.94 8.00 8.28
CA GLY A 103 3.70 9.09 7.67
C GLY A 103 2.98 9.87 6.57
N LEU A 104 1.78 9.45 6.14
CA LEU A 104 0.98 10.17 5.14
C LEU A 104 0.26 11.40 5.74
N ILE A 105 0.08 11.45 7.06
CA ILE A 105 -0.64 12.53 7.72
C ILE A 105 0.11 13.86 7.59
N GLN A 106 -0.62 14.95 7.35
CA GLN A 106 -0.09 16.30 7.27
C GLN A 106 -0.38 17.07 8.56
N LYS A 107 0.43 18.09 8.87
CA LYS A 107 0.30 18.87 10.11
C LYS A 107 -1.08 19.51 10.24
N GLU A 108 -1.63 19.98 9.14
CA GLU A 108 -2.93 20.66 9.06
C GLU A 108 -4.10 19.72 9.40
N SER A 109 -3.89 18.40 9.31
CA SER A 109 -4.90 17.37 9.59
C SER A 109 -4.81 16.82 11.01
N VAL A 110 -3.91 17.36 11.85
CA VAL A 110 -3.73 16.93 13.24
C VAL A 110 -4.17 18.04 14.19
N GLU A 111 -5.28 17.81 14.89
CA GLU A 111 -5.78 18.72 15.92
C GLU A 111 -5.19 18.40 17.29
N THR A 112 -5.09 17.12 17.65
CA THR A 112 -4.67 16.67 18.97
C THR A 112 -3.76 15.44 18.91
N LYS A 113 -3.06 15.15 20.02
CA LYS A 113 -2.23 13.93 20.15
C LYS A 113 -3.07 12.65 20.01
N ILE A 114 -4.37 12.72 20.29
CA ILE A 114 -5.33 11.61 20.12
C ILE A 114 -5.46 11.20 18.65
N THR A 115 -5.36 12.13 17.71
CA THR A 115 -5.43 11.82 16.27
C THR A 115 -4.33 10.83 15.85
N PHE A 116 -3.16 10.86 16.49
CA PHE A 116 -2.10 9.87 16.24
C PHE A 116 -2.46 8.46 16.72
N ILE A 117 -3.22 8.34 17.81
CA ILE A 117 -3.70 7.05 18.31
C ILE A 117 -4.70 6.47 17.31
N ARG A 118 -5.66 7.28 16.87
CA ARG A 118 -6.67 6.92 15.87
C ARG A 118 -6.03 6.51 14.54
N LEU A 119 -5.08 7.31 14.06
CA LEU A 119 -4.31 7.04 12.86
C LEU A 119 -3.57 5.69 12.97
N TRP A 120 -2.88 5.46 14.08
CA TRP A 120 -2.15 4.21 14.29
C TRP A 120 -3.09 3.00 14.29
N VAL A 121 -4.23 3.08 14.98
CA VAL A 121 -5.22 2.00 14.98
C VAL A 121 -5.74 1.76 13.57
N HIS A 122 -6.08 2.81 12.83
CA HIS A 122 -6.51 2.68 11.44
C HIS A 122 -5.46 1.95 10.59
N GLU A 123 -4.19 2.35 10.66
CA GLU A 123 -3.13 1.72 9.87
C GLU A 123 -2.86 0.27 10.27
N ILE A 124 -2.96 -0.08 11.55
CA ILE A 124 -2.87 -1.47 12.00
C ILE A 124 -4.02 -2.31 11.42
N LEU A 125 -5.24 -1.79 11.40
CA LEU A 125 -6.39 -2.48 10.79
C LEU A 125 -6.18 -2.67 9.28
N ARG A 126 -5.70 -1.65 8.57
CA ARG A 126 -5.43 -1.75 7.12
C ARG A 126 -4.32 -2.73 6.75
N VAL A 127 -3.30 -2.89 7.60
CA VAL A 127 -2.18 -3.80 7.31
C VAL A 127 -2.44 -5.23 7.77
N PHE A 128 -3.05 -5.40 8.95
CA PHE A 128 -3.26 -6.73 9.55
C PHE A 128 -4.69 -7.24 9.42
N SER A 129 -5.70 -6.41 9.76
CA SER A 129 -7.11 -6.85 9.79
C SER A 129 -7.66 -7.12 8.40
N ASP A 130 -7.30 -6.31 7.40
CA ASP A 130 -7.77 -6.49 6.02
C ASP A 130 -7.34 -7.82 5.37
N ARG A 131 -6.31 -8.48 5.92
CA ARG A 131 -5.89 -9.84 5.53
C ARG A 131 -6.65 -10.95 6.26
N MET A 132 -7.37 -10.65 7.34
CA MET A 132 -8.07 -11.64 8.17
C MET A 132 -9.48 -11.93 7.64
N LEU A 133 -9.77 -13.21 7.40
CA LEU A 133 -11.09 -13.68 6.96
C LEU A 133 -11.99 -14.14 8.12
N GLU A 134 -11.37 -14.64 9.18
CA GLU A 134 -12.08 -15.19 10.34
C GLU A 134 -12.41 -14.10 11.36
N GLU A 135 -13.66 -14.10 11.81
CA GLU A 135 -14.14 -13.12 12.79
C GLU A 135 -13.47 -13.28 14.15
N GLY A 136 -13.02 -14.50 14.49
CA GLY A 136 -12.24 -14.75 15.72
C GLY A 136 -10.86 -14.11 15.69
N ASP A 137 -10.17 -14.14 14.54
CA ASP A 137 -8.85 -13.50 14.37
C ASP A 137 -8.97 -11.97 14.45
N LYS A 138 -10.04 -11.41 13.86
CA LYS A 138 -10.34 -9.97 13.94
C LYS A 138 -10.62 -9.52 15.36
N GLU A 139 -11.43 -10.27 16.11
CA GLU A 139 -11.72 -9.99 17.52
C GLU A 139 -10.44 -10.07 18.38
N TRP A 140 -9.61 -11.08 18.14
CA TRP A 140 -8.31 -11.18 18.82
C TRP A 140 -7.42 -9.98 18.54
N LEU A 141 -7.33 -9.53 17.28
CA LEU A 141 -6.55 -8.36 16.91
C LEU A 141 -7.11 -7.09 17.57
N PHE A 142 -8.44 -6.94 17.60
CA PHE A 142 -9.11 -5.83 18.27
C PHE A 142 -8.72 -5.72 19.75
N LEU A 143 -8.81 -6.84 20.49
CA LEU A 143 -8.38 -6.89 21.89
C LEU A 143 -6.90 -6.56 22.04
N ARG A 144 -6.06 -7.05 21.11
CA ARG A 144 -4.62 -6.79 21.15
C ARG A 144 -4.28 -5.32 20.89
N ILE A 145 -4.99 -4.67 19.98
CA ILE A 145 -4.88 -3.23 19.72
C ILE A 145 -5.23 -2.45 20.99
N ARG A 146 -6.35 -2.78 21.64
CA ARG A 146 -6.78 -2.12 22.88
C ARG A 146 -5.69 -2.20 23.96
N ASP A 147 -5.09 -3.37 24.15
CA ASP A 147 -4.03 -3.57 25.15
C ASP A 147 -2.75 -2.80 24.77
N ALA A 148 -2.39 -2.77 23.48
CA ALA A 148 -1.25 -2.00 22.99
C ALA A 148 -1.46 -0.48 23.15
N VAL A 149 -2.67 0.03 22.93
CA VAL A 149 -2.99 1.45 23.22
C VAL A 149 -2.74 1.75 24.69
N LYS A 150 -3.29 0.92 25.60
CA LYS A 150 -3.17 1.11 27.05
C LYS A 150 -1.73 1.02 27.56
N ASN A 151 -0.89 0.19 26.96
CA ASN A 151 0.49 -0.03 27.42
C ASN A 151 1.48 0.98 26.84
N ASN A 152 1.27 1.46 25.61
CA ASN A 152 2.26 2.27 24.90
C ASN A 152 1.88 3.75 24.78
N PHE A 153 0.60 4.09 24.86
CA PHE A 153 0.12 5.47 24.83
C PHE A 153 -0.29 5.91 26.24
N LYS A 154 -0.10 7.21 26.51
CA LYS A 154 -0.43 7.79 27.83
C LYS A 154 -1.91 8.15 27.96
N ASP A 155 -2.58 8.39 26.84
CA ASP A 155 -3.98 8.76 26.79
C ASP A 155 -4.88 7.51 26.86
N SER A 156 -6.06 7.66 27.46
CA SER A 156 -7.01 6.55 27.61
C SER A 156 -7.62 6.17 26.24
N TYR A 157 -7.64 4.86 25.98
CA TYR A 157 -8.30 4.25 24.82
C TYR A 157 -9.77 4.71 24.71
N GLU A 158 -10.46 4.76 25.84
CA GLU A 158 -11.86 5.13 25.93
C GLU A 158 -12.09 6.59 25.49
N VAL A 159 -11.20 7.51 25.90
CA VAL A 159 -11.25 8.93 25.47
C VAL A 159 -10.94 9.07 23.99
N ALA A 160 -9.98 8.29 23.48
CA ALA A 160 -9.58 8.39 22.08
C ALA A 160 -10.70 8.04 21.10
N PHE A 161 -11.56 7.09 21.47
CA PHE A 161 -12.56 6.48 20.59
C PHE A 161 -14.02 6.74 21.02
N ASP A 162 -14.25 7.68 21.94
CA ASP A 162 -15.57 7.96 22.51
C ASP A 162 -16.64 8.36 21.47
N TYR A 163 -16.21 9.01 20.40
CA TYR A 163 -17.06 9.47 19.29
C TYR A 163 -17.53 8.36 18.35
N LEU A 164 -16.92 7.18 18.40
CA LEU A 164 -17.31 6.05 17.56
C LEU A 164 -18.63 5.43 18.04
N PRO A 165 -19.42 4.82 17.14
CA PRO A 165 -20.68 4.19 17.54
C PRO A 165 -20.42 3.07 18.53
N LYS A 166 -21.07 3.14 19.69
CA LYS A 166 -20.98 2.13 20.75
C LYS A 166 -22.10 1.12 20.54
N TYR A 167 -21.74 -0.17 20.59
CA TYR A 167 -22.68 -1.27 20.44
C TYR A 167 -22.97 -1.88 21.82
N GLU A 168 -23.26 -3.18 21.89
CA GLU A 168 -23.73 -3.88 23.09
C GLU A 168 -23.03 -3.40 24.37
N ASN A 169 -23.85 -2.98 25.35
CA ASN A 169 -23.44 -2.42 26.64
C ASN A 169 -22.66 -1.08 26.61
N ASN A 170 -22.85 -0.26 25.58
CA ASN A 170 -22.24 1.06 25.45
C ASN A 170 -20.70 1.01 25.43
N GLN A 171 -20.15 -0.09 24.91
CA GLN A 171 -18.72 -0.32 24.76
C GLN A 171 -18.32 -0.23 23.29
N ILE A 172 -17.06 0.15 23.06
CA ILE A 172 -16.43 0.10 21.74
C ILE A 172 -16.18 -1.37 21.41
N THR A 173 -16.74 -1.83 20.30
CA THR A 173 -16.53 -3.19 19.78
C THR A 173 -15.69 -3.13 18.50
N LYS A 174 -15.35 -4.29 17.93
CA LYS A 174 -14.66 -4.34 16.63
C LYS A 174 -15.42 -3.58 15.52
N ASP A 175 -16.76 -3.63 15.54
CA ASP A 175 -17.60 -3.05 14.51
C ASP A 175 -17.62 -1.52 14.60
N SER A 176 -17.29 -0.96 15.77
CA SER A 176 -17.08 0.48 15.95
C SER A 176 -15.90 1.01 15.14
N PHE A 177 -14.88 0.18 14.90
CA PHE A 177 -13.71 0.56 14.10
C PHE A 177 -13.96 0.57 12.59
N ASP A 178 -15.08 0.03 12.11
CA ASP A 178 -15.46 0.18 10.71
C ASP A 178 -15.75 1.64 10.33
N ASP A 179 -16.13 2.46 11.31
CA ASP A 179 -16.36 3.89 11.14
C ASP A 179 -15.08 4.72 11.36
N LEU A 180 -13.98 4.11 11.82
CA LEU A 180 -12.67 4.73 11.91
C LEU A 180 -12.00 4.78 10.53
N MET A 181 -12.20 5.87 9.82
CA MET A 181 -11.78 6.02 8.43
C MET A 181 -10.80 7.19 8.27
N PHE A 182 -9.71 6.93 7.56
CA PHE A 182 -8.80 7.96 7.07
C PHE A 182 -8.79 7.92 5.55
N GLY A 183 -8.63 9.07 4.91
CA GLY A 183 -8.58 9.16 3.46
C GLY A 183 -7.98 10.47 2.99
N ASN A 184 -7.64 10.52 1.71
CA ASN A 184 -6.96 11.67 1.10
C ASN A 184 -7.74 12.29 -0.06
N PHE A 185 -9.06 12.23 -0.06
CA PHE A 185 -9.88 12.67 -1.20
C PHE A 185 -11.03 13.60 -0.79
N MET A 186 -11.08 13.97 0.49
CA MET A 186 -12.08 14.91 1.01
C MET A 186 -11.81 16.34 0.54
N ASP A 187 -10.54 16.74 0.44
CA ASP A 187 -10.14 18.06 -0.03
C ASP A 187 -10.39 18.25 -1.54
N THR A 188 -11.15 19.28 -1.91
CA THR A 188 -11.42 19.73 -3.29
C THR A 188 -10.44 20.80 -3.75
N GLU A 189 -9.87 21.57 -2.83
CA GLU A 189 -9.28 22.88 -3.14
C GLU A 189 -7.84 22.74 -3.64
N LYS A 190 -7.14 21.67 -3.24
CA LYS A 190 -5.78 21.38 -3.74
C LYS A 190 -5.84 20.52 -5.00
N SER A 191 -5.84 21.18 -6.17
CA SER A 191 -5.65 20.54 -7.48
C SER A 191 -4.19 20.11 -7.75
N GLY A 192 -3.55 19.41 -6.81
CA GLY A 192 -2.16 18.96 -6.94
C GLY A 192 -1.85 17.64 -6.22
N LYS A 193 -0.63 17.11 -6.45
CA LYS A 193 -0.14 15.80 -5.96
C LYS A 193 -0.13 15.59 -4.43
N CYS A 194 -0.44 16.60 -3.62
CA CYS A 194 -0.45 16.51 -2.15
C CYS A 194 -1.85 16.72 -1.58
N LYS A 195 -2.71 15.71 -1.76
CA LYS A 195 -3.98 15.66 -1.03
C LYS A 195 -3.72 15.32 0.44
N ARG A 196 -4.46 15.99 1.34
CA ARG A 196 -4.33 15.80 2.79
C ARG A 196 -4.89 14.45 3.20
N TYR A 197 -4.08 13.62 3.86
CA TYR A 197 -4.56 12.40 4.51
C TYR A 197 -5.12 12.77 5.89
N GLU A 198 -6.42 12.62 6.08
CA GLU A 198 -7.14 13.10 7.25
C GLU A 198 -8.22 12.14 7.72
N GLU A 199 -8.65 12.33 8.97
CA GLU A 199 -9.73 11.57 9.59
C GLU A 199 -11.07 11.99 8.97
N ILE A 200 -11.85 11.00 8.54
CA ILE A 200 -13.17 11.20 7.95
C ILE A 200 -14.21 11.09 9.06
N GLY A 201 -14.81 12.21 9.45
CA GLY A 201 -15.71 12.27 10.61
C GLY A 201 -17.08 11.59 10.42
N SER A 202 -17.56 11.38 9.19
CA SER A 202 -18.86 10.74 8.95
C SER A 202 -18.92 9.95 7.64
N MET A 203 -19.55 8.77 7.70
CA MET A 203 -19.85 7.93 6.54
C MET A 203 -20.77 8.63 5.52
N GLU A 204 -21.65 9.52 5.98
CA GLU A 204 -22.54 10.28 5.08
C GLU A 204 -21.78 11.33 4.28
N ALA A 205 -20.85 12.03 4.93
CA ALA A 205 -19.98 12.99 4.26
C ALA A 205 -19.12 12.29 3.19
N LEU A 206 -18.58 11.12 3.53
CA LEU A 206 -17.87 10.25 2.59
C LEU A 206 -18.75 9.85 1.41
N LYS A 207 -19.97 9.38 1.67
CA LYS A 207 -20.91 8.97 0.61
C LYS A 207 -21.20 10.12 -0.35
N ASN A 208 -21.53 11.30 0.17
CA ASN A 208 -21.81 12.48 -0.65
C ASN A 208 -20.61 12.87 -1.51
N ARG A 209 -19.40 12.81 -0.94
CA ARG A 209 -18.16 13.09 -1.67
C ARG A 209 -17.92 12.10 -2.81
N VAL A 210 -18.13 10.81 -2.56
CA VAL A 210 -17.96 9.75 -3.57
C VAL A 210 -18.98 9.87 -4.70
N VAL A 211 -20.23 10.24 -4.39
CA VAL A 211 -21.25 10.52 -5.40
C VAL A 211 -20.83 11.69 -6.29
N ALA A 212 -20.32 12.78 -5.72
CA ALA A 212 -19.81 13.90 -6.51
C ALA A 212 -18.68 13.49 -7.48
N TYR A 213 -17.70 12.69 -7.02
CA TYR A 213 -16.65 12.15 -7.90
C TYR A 213 -17.20 11.20 -8.97
N LEU A 214 -18.25 10.43 -8.66
CA LEU A 214 -18.90 9.55 -9.62
C LEU A 214 -19.58 10.35 -10.74
N ASP A 215 -20.24 11.46 -10.39
CA ASP A 215 -20.86 12.37 -11.35
C ASP A 215 -19.81 13.06 -12.23
N GLU A 216 -18.70 13.53 -11.64
CA GLU A 216 -17.56 14.08 -12.39
C GLU A 216 -16.94 13.04 -13.34
N TYR A 217 -16.77 11.80 -12.89
CA TYR A 217 -16.30 10.70 -13.73
C TYR A 217 -17.23 10.46 -14.92
N ASN A 218 -18.54 10.41 -14.66
CA ASN A 218 -19.56 10.19 -15.69
C ASN A 218 -19.70 11.35 -16.68
N ALA A 219 -19.30 12.57 -16.28
CA ALA A 219 -19.22 13.73 -17.17
C ALA A 219 -17.96 13.70 -18.05
N ASN A 220 -16.82 13.26 -17.52
CA ASN A 220 -15.53 13.28 -18.22
C ASN A 220 -15.32 12.08 -19.17
N PHE A 221 -15.91 10.92 -18.87
CA PHE A 221 -15.71 9.70 -19.64
C PHE A 221 -16.95 9.31 -20.46
N LYS A 222 -16.73 8.87 -21.70
CA LYS A 222 -17.80 8.35 -22.59
C LYS A 222 -18.49 7.10 -22.02
N ARG A 223 -17.72 6.26 -21.32
CA ARG A 223 -18.24 5.05 -20.67
C ARG A 223 -18.67 5.39 -19.26
N LYS A 224 -19.98 5.58 -19.08
CA LYS A 224 -20.57 5.84 -17.77
C LYS A 224 -20.43 4.62 -16.85
N MET A 225 -20.16 4.91 -15.60
CA MET A 225 -20.09 3.97 -14.49
C MET A 225 -21.36 4.11 -13.67
N ASP A 226 -22.20 3.07 -13.72
CA ASP A 226 -23.41 2.97 -12.92
C ASP A 226 -23.14 2.04 -11.73
N VAL A 227 -22.87 2.63 -10.56
CA VAL A 227 -22.52 1.91 -9.35
C VAL A 227 -23.31 2.45 -8.18
N VAL A 228 -23.96 1.54 -7.45
CA VAL A 228 -24.68 1.88 -6.22
C VAL A 228 -23.67 2.08 -5.08
N VAL A 229 -23.59 3.30 -4.55
CA VAL A 229 -22.72 3.63 -3.42
C VAL A 229 -23.29 3.05 -2.12
N CYS A 230 -22.75 1.91 -1.71
CA CYS A 230 -23.08 1.21 -0.46
C CYS A 230 -21.90 1.24 0.53
N ARG A 231 -22.16 0.95 1.82
CA ARG A 231 -21.12 0.93 2.88
C ARG A 231 -19.92 0.05 2.50
N TYR A 232 -20.19 -1.12 1.90
CA TYR A 232 -19.16 -2.03 1.44
C TYR A 232 -18.24 -1.39 0.39
N MET A 233 -18.82 -0.75 -0.63
CA MET A 233 -18.05 -0.05 -1.67
C MET A 233 -17.19 1.07 -1.07
N LEU A 234 -17.73 1.84 -0.12
CA LEU A 234 -16.99 2.93 0.54
C LEU A 234 -15.78 2.41 1.31
N GLN A 235 -15.94 1.32 2.07
CA GLN A 235 -14.83 0.68 2.77
C GLN A 235 -13.77 0.18 1.78
N SER A 236 -14.16 -0.53 0.71
CA SER A 236 -13.23 -0.99 -0.33
C SER A 236 -12.52 0.15 -1.05
N LEU A 237 -13.22 1.26 -1.27
CA LEU A 237 -12.67 2.46 -1.89
C LEU A 237 -11.59 3.10 -1.03
N ILE A 238 -11.81 3.22 0.29
CA ILE A 238 -10.79 3.71 1.25
C ILE A 238 -9.55 2.83 1.21
N LYS A 239 -9.72 1.50 1.26
CA LYS A 239 -8.60 0.54 1.23
C LYS A 239 -7.76 0.71 -0.05
N ILE A 240 -8.41 0.75 -1.21
CA ILE A 240 -7.74 0.93 -2.49
C ILE A 240 -7.07 2.29 -2.52
N SER A 241 -7.79 3.37 -2.21
CA SER A 241 -7.27 4.75 -2.21
C SER A 241 -6.04 4.91 -1.33
N ARG A 242 -6.02 4.32 -0.13
CA ARG A 242 -4.86 4.33 0.77
C ARG A 242 -3.64 3.68 0.13
N VAL A 243 -3.83 2.57 -0.59
CA VAL A 243 -2.75 1.91 -1.33
C VAL A 243 -2.29 2.74 -2.51
N LEU A 244 -3.21 3.32 -3.30
CA LEU A 244 -2.87 4.22 -4.41
C LEU A 244 -2.03 5.43 -3.98
N SER A 245 -2.24 5.86 -2.73
CA SER A 245 -1.57 7.01 -2.14
C SER A 245 -0.18 6.68 -1.60
N THR A 246 0.12 5.39 -1.42
CA THR A 246 1.42 4.93 -0.98
C THR A 246 2.30 4.69 -2.21
N PRO A 247 3.51 5.26 -2.28
CA PRO A 247 4.42 4.96 -3.37
C PRO A 247 4.75 3.47 -3.38
N GLY A 248 4.53 2.84 -4.53
CA GLY A 248 4.72 1.41 -4.72
C GLY A 248 3.71 0.49 -4.04
N GLY A 249 2.51 0.99 -3.76
CA GLY A 249 1.42 0.18 -3.22
C GLY A 249 0.82 -0.77 -4.25
N ASN A 250 0.67 -2.05 -3.87
CA ASN A 250 -0.09 -3.04 -4.65
C ASN A 250 -1.18 -3.71 -3.80
N VAL A 251 -2.29 -4.08 -4.44
CA VAL A 251 -3.45 -4.71 -3.79
C VAL A 251 -3.84 -5.98 -4.53
N LEU A 252 -3.90 -7.10 -3.83
CA LEU A 252 -4.62 -8.30 -4.29
C LEU A 252 -6.04 -8.24 -3.71
N ALA A 253 -7.03 -8.03 -4.58
CA ALA A 253 -8.45 -7.94 -4.21
C ALA A 253 -9.14 -9.30 -4.45
N ILE A 254 -9.29 -10.07 -3.37
CA ILE A 254 -10.00 -11.35 -3.36
C ILE A 254 -11.46 -11.05 -3.04
N SER A 255 -12.34 -11.28 -4.00
CA SER A 255 -13.76 -10.98 -3.90
C SER A 255 -14.59 -11.92 -4.73
N THR A 256 -15.88 -11.97 -4.41
CA THR A 256 -16.86 -12.64 -5.27
C THR A 256 -16.98 -11.92 -6.62
N VAL A 257 -17.35 -12.66 -7.67
CA VAL A 257 -17.57 -12.08 -8.99
C VAL A 257 -18.79 -11.16 -8.94
N GLY A 258 -18.66 -9.94 -9.44
CA GLY A 258 -19.75 -8.95 -9.45
C GLY A 258 -19.70 -7.92 -8.33
N SER A 259 -18.73 -7.97 -7.42
CA SER A 259 -18.56 -6.99 -6.32
C SER A 259 -18.13 -5.58 -6.76
N GLY A 260 -18.06 -5.32 -8.08
CA GLY A 260 -17.71 -3.99 -8.60
C GLY A 260 -16.23 -3.63 -8.52
N ARG A 261 -15.31 -4.57 -8.24
CA ARG A 261 -13.84 -4.32 -8.11
C ARG A 261 -13.29 -3.35 -9.14
N LYS A 262 -13.53 -3.62 -10.43
CA LYS A 262 -13.03 -2.79 -11.52
C LYS A 262 -13.55 -1.36 -11.41
N SER A 263 -14.84 -1.20 -11.19
CA SER A 263 -15.49 0.10 -11.04
C SER A 263 -14.95 0.86 -9.83
N THR A 264 -14.78 0.19 -8.69
CA THR A 264 -14.21 0.79 -7.48
C THR A 264 -12.74 1.19 -7.68
N THR A 265 -11.92 0.36 -8.33
CA THR A 265 -10.53 0.69 -8.66
C THR A 265 -10.44 1.84 -9.66
N ALA A 266 -11.30 1.87 -10.68
CA ALA A 266 -11.36 2.96 -11.65
C ALA A 266 -11.74 4.28 -10.99
N LEU A 267 -12.73 4.26 -10.08
CA LEU A 267 -13.12 5.43 -9.30
C LEU A 267 -11.99 5.89 -8.39
N ALA A 268 -11.32 4.98 -7.68
CA ALA A 268 -10.19 5.29 -6.82
C ALA A 268 -9.03 5.93 -7.60
N ALA A 269 -8.68 5.38 -8.78
CA ALA A 269 -7.64 5.92 -9.64
C ALA A 269 -7.99 7.33 -10.12
N PHE A 270 -9.25 7.54 -10.53
CA PHE A 270 -9.74 8.87 -10.90
C PHE A 270 -9.67 9.87 -9.74
N MET A 271 -10.09 9.44 -8.54
CA MET A 271 -10.01 10.26 -7.32
C MET A 271 -8.56 10.61 -6.98
N GLN A 272 -7.58 9.77 -7.31
CA GLN A 272 -6.15 10.07 -7.13
C GLN A 272 -5.52 10.80 -8.32
N GLN A 273 -6.29 11.17 -9.34
CA GLN A 273 -5.81 11.76 -10.59
C GLN A 273 -4.78 10.88 -11.32
N GLN A 274 -4.90 9.56 -11.14
CA GLN A 274 -4.06 8.55 -11.78
C GLN A 274 -4.73 8.04 -13.06
N SER A 275 -3.95 7.77 -14.11
CA SER A 275 -4.49 7.13 -15.31
C SER A 275 -4.70 5.64 -15.05
N LEU A 276 -5.87 5.12 -15.44
CA LEU A 276 -6.15 3.68 -15.35
C LEU A 276 -5.72 3.00 -16.65
N PHE A 277 -4.75 2.11 -16.56
CA PHE A 277 -4.36 1.22 -17.66
C PHE A 277 -4.94 -0.17 -17.43
N GLU A 278 -5.72 -0.65 -18.39
CA GLU A 278 -6.30 -1.99 -18.38
C GLU A 278 -5.72 -2.82 -19.53
N THR A 279 -5.33 -4.06 -19.23
CA THR A 279 -4.99 -5.04 -20.27
C THR A 279 -6.24 -5.35 -21.08
N THR A 280 -6.20 -5.21 -22.41
CA THR A 280 -7.33 -5.61 -23.27
C THR A 280 -7.34 -7.12 -23.46
N ALA A 281 -8.45 -7.79 -23.10
CA ALA A 281 -8.65 -9.23 -23.33
C ALA A 281 -9.02 -9.52 -24.79
N GLU A 282 -8.21 -9.11 -25.75
CA GLU A 282 -8.36 -9.60 -27.11
C GLU A 282 -7.80 -11.03 -27.18
N SER A 283 -8.43 -11.90 -27.96
CA SER A 283 -8.08 -13.33 -28.09
C SER A 283 -6.62 -13.58 -28.52
N TYR A 284 -5.93 -12.55 -29.01
CA TYR A 284 -4.55 -12.56 -29.48
C TYR A 284 -3.57 -11.85 -28.53
N TYR A 285 -3.87 -11.74 -27.23
CA TYR A 285 -2.91 -11.12 -26.29
C TYR A 285 -1.67 -12.02 -26.11
N ASP A 286 -0.70 -11.80 -26.99
CA ASP A 286 0.60 -12.46 -27.05
C ASP A 286 1.56 -11.85 -26.00
N SER A 287 2.61 -12.59 -25.63
CA SER A 287 3.65 -12.14 -24.70
C SER A 287 4.30 -10.82 -25.14
N ASN A 288 4.34 -10.57 -26.45
CA ASN A 288 4.82 -9.31 -27.01
C ASN A 288 3.87 -8.14 -26.71
N ALA A 289 2.56 -8.31 -26.90
CA ALA A 289 1.56 -7.29 -26.59
C ALA A 289 1.54 -6.93 -25.10
N TRP A 290 1.74 -7.93 -24.23
CA TRP A 290 1.93 -7.74 -22.79
C TRP A 290 3.13 -6.85 -22.48
N ARG A 291 4.31 -7.20 -23.00
CA ARG A 291 5.54 -6.42 -22.79
C ARG A 291 5.43 -5.03 -23.38
N ASP A 292 4.76 -4.86 -24.53
CA ASP A 292 4.51 -3.55 -25.12
C ASP A 292 3.55 -2.69 -24.28
N GLY A 293 2.56 -3.31 -23.63
CA GLY A 293 1.70 -2.67 -22.63
C GLY A 293 2.51 -2.17 -21.43
N LEU A 294 3.33 -3.04 -20.83
CA LEU A 294 4.22 -2.65 -19.73
C LEU A 294 5.16 -1.52 -20.16
N ARG A 295 5.78 -1.61 -21.35
CA ARG A 295 6.68 -0.58 -21.87
C ARG A 295 6.01 0.79 -21.93
N ARG A 296 4.74 0.86 -22.34
CA ARG A 296 3.95 2.10 -22.38
C ARG A 296 3.74 2.66 -20.99
N VAL A 297 3.25 1.84 -20.06
CA VAL A 297 3.03 2.24 -18.66
C VAL A 297 4.33 2.74 -18.03
N LEU A 298 5.43 1.99 -18.18
CA LEU A 298 6.72 2.36 -17.60
C LEU A 298 7.27 3.66 -18.18
N ARG A 299 7.04 3.94 -19.47
CA ARG A 299 7.41 5.20 -20.11
C ARG A 299 6.54 6.37 -19.64
N GLU A 300 5.24 6.17 -19.46
CA GLU A 300 4.35 7.23 -18.94
C GLU A 300 4.70 7.60 -17.51
N CYS A 301 4.95 6.61 -16.65
CA CYS A 301 5.45 6.85 -15.30
C CYS A 301 6.81 7.55 -15.37
N GLY A 302 7.84 6.89 -15.92
CA GLY A 302 9.21 7.40 -15.84
C GLY A 302 9.44 8.72 -16.57
N ALA A 303 8.96 8.87 -17.81
CA ALA A 303 9.27 10.04 -18.63
C ALA A 303 8.29 11.22 -18.44
N LEU A 304 7.00 10.94 -18.21
CA LEU A 304 5.96 11.99 -18.09
C LEU A 304 5.58 12.30 -16.63
N ARG A 305 6.12 11.54 -15.66
CA ARG A 305 5.83 11.67 -14.22
C ARG A 305 4.34 11.62 -13.87
N LYS A 306 3.61 10.82 -14.64
CA LYS A 306 2.19 10.55 -14.42
C LYS A 306 2.07 9.29 -13.58
N ASP A 307 1.25 9.37 -12.55
CA ASP A 307 0.95 8.24 -11.70
C ASP A 307 -0.07 7.35 -12.43
N VAL A 308 0.26 6.08 -12.69
CA VAL A 308 -0.53 5.18 -13.55
C VAL A 308 -0.99 3.95 -12.79
N THR A 309 -2.29 3.78 -12.54
CA THR A 309 -2.82 2.55 -11.95
C THR A 309 -2.97 1.48 -13.01
N TYR A 310 -2.28 0.35 -12.84
CA TYR A 310 -2.50 -0.84 -13.67
C TYR A 310 -3.62 -1.73 -13.09
N PHE A 311 -4.51 -2.23 -13.95
CA PHE A 311 -5.57 -3.14 -13.54
C PHE A 311 -5.55 -4.38 -14.42
N MET A 312 -5.50 -5.55 -13.78
CA MET A 312 -5.47 -6.85 -14.45
C MET A 312 -6.55 -7.77 -13.88
N ASN A 313 -7.33 -8.41 -14.75
CA ASN A 313 -8.34 -9.37 -14.32
C ASN A 313 -7.77 -10.79 -14.25
N GLU A 314 -8.36 -11.65 -13.41
CA GLU A 314 -8.01 -13.07 -13.26
C GLU A 314 -7.99 -13.80 -14.60
N ARG A 315 -9.01 -13.55 -15.43
CA ARG A 315 -9.17 -14.19 -16.75
C ARG A 315 -8.04 -13.88 -17.73
N GLN A 316 -7.28 -12.83 -17.47
CA GLN A 316 -6.19 -12.37 -18.33
C GLN A 316 -4.83 -12.89 -17.86
N MET A 317 -4.78 -13.59 -16.72
CA MET A 317 -3.52 -14.01 -16.13
C MET A 317 -2.97 -15.25 -16.82
N LYS A 318 -1.74 -15.12 -17.32
CA LYS A 318 -0.87 -16.21 -17.75
C LYS A 318 0.33 -16.28 -16.80
N ASP A 319 0.90 -17.46 -16.62
CA ASP A 319 2.07 -17.65 -15.73
C ASP A 319 3.26 -16.77 -16.10
N ALA A 320 3.48 -16.55 -17.40
CA ALA A 320 4.52 -15.64 -17.89
C ALA A 320 4.31 -14.19 -17.41
N PHE A 321 3.06 -13.71 -17.37
CA PHE A 321 2.75 -12.36 -16.90
C PHE A 321 2.97 -12.24 -15.40
N LEU A 322 2.63 -13.28 -14.63
CA LEU A 322 2.88 -13.33 -13.19
C LEU A 322 4.37 -13.28 -12.86
N SER A 323 5.21 -13.95 -13.65
CA SER A 323 6.66 -13.88 -13.52
C SER A 323 7.19 -12.47 -13.78
N ASP A 324 6.75 -11.84 -14.87
CA ASP A 324 7.12 -10.46 -15.22
C ASP A 324 6.68 -9.46 -14.12
N ILE A 325 5.46 -9.61 -13.61
CA ILE A 325 4.93 -8.82 -12.48
C ILE A 325 5.77 -9.02 -11.23
N SER A 326 6.04 -10.27 -10.85
CA SER A 326 6.83 -10.58 -9.66
C SER A 326 8.22 -9.95 -9.72
N CYS A 327 8.82 -9.94 -10.92
CA CYS A 327 10.07 -9.25 -11.18
C CYS A 327 9.92 -7.74 -10.96
N LEU A 328 8.93 -7.09 -11.59
CA LEU A 328 8.66 -5.67 -11.39
C LEU A 328 8.42 -5.30 -9.91
N LEU A 329 7.63 -6.09 -9.17
CA LEU A 329 7.37 -5.84 -7.74
C LEU A 329 8.62 -6.02 -6.86
N SER A 330 9.55 -6.90 -7.25
CA SER A 330 10.71 -7.25 -6.44
C SER A 330 11.94 -6.40 -6.74
N THR A 331 12.18 -6.09 -8.02
CA THR A 331 13.39 -5.41 -8.51
C THR A 331 13.09 -4.08 -9.16
N GLY A 332 11.82 -3.74 -9.42
CA GLY A 332 11.43 -2.55 -10.19
C GLY A 332 11.86 -2.58 -11.66
N GLU A 333 12.45 -3.69 -12.13
CA GLU A 333 13.05 -3.80 -13.47
C GLU A 333 12.70 -5.14 -14.10
N LEU A 334 12.20 -5.10 -15.33
CA LEU A 334 12.03 -6.31 -16.15
C LEU A 334 13.23 -6.46 -17.11
N PRO A 335 13.94 -7.60 -17.09
CA PRO A 335 15.02 -7.88 -18.04
C PRO A 335 14.54 -7.81 -19.49
N ASP A 336 15.40 -7.29 -20.38
CA ASP A 336 15.18 -7.23 -21.83
C ASP A 336 13.90 -6.52 -22.32
N LEU A 337 13.28 -5.70 -21.47
CA LEU A 337 12.07 -4.96 -21.84
C LEU A 337 12.34 -3.73 -22.73
N PHE A 338 13.48 -3.08 -22.50
CA PHE A 338 13.94 -1.91 -23.23
C PHE A 338 15.25 -2.22 -23.94
N SER A 339 15.36 -1.80 -25.20
CA SER A 339 16.63 -1.85 -25.94
C SER A 339 17.68 -0.93 -25.30
N ALA A 340 18.96 -1.15 -25.61
CA ALA A 340 20.03 -0.29 -25.10
C ALA A 340 19.82 1.19 -25.46
N GLU A 341 19.32 1.46 -26.67
CA GLU A 341 18.99 2.81 -27.14
C GLU A 341 17.81 3.41 -26.35
N ASP A 342 16.75 2.63 -26.11
CA ASP A 342 15.59 3.11 -25.36
C ASP A 342 15.97 3.44 -23.91
N ARG A 343 16.82 2.62 -23.29
CA ARG A 343 17.34 2.87 -21.95
C ARG A 343 18.10 4.19 -21.91
N GLN A 344 18.97 4.44 -22.88
CA GLN A 344 19.73 5.67 -22.96
C GLN A 344 18.82 6.90 -23.09
N ARG A 345 17.78 6.83 -23.94
CA ARG A 345 16.79 7.92 -24.08
C ARG A 345 16.00 8.18 -22.80
N ILE A 346 15.58 7.11 -22.10
CA ILE A 346 14.89 7.24 -20.82
C ILE A 346 15.81 7.92 -19.81
N ILE A 347 17.05 7.44 -19.68
CA ILE A 347 18.05 8.05 -18.78
C ILE A 347 18.25 9.53 -19.10
N GLU A 348 18.41 9.91 -20.37
CA GLU A 348 18.59 11.31 -20.76
C GLU A 348 17.39 12.19 -20.37
N THR A 349 16.17 11.67 -20.56
CA THR A 349 14.93 12.38 -20.23
C THR A 349 14.74 12.51 -18.71
N THR A 350 15.07 11.46 -17.95
CA THR A 350 14.82 11.39 -16.52
C THR A 350 15.96 11.93 -15.66
N ARG A 351 17.17 12.08 -16.23
CA ARG A 351 18.35 12.57 -15.49
C ARG A 351 18.16 13.96 -14.90
N LEU A 352 17.60 14.90 -15.68
CA LEU A 352 17.30 16.24 -15.19
C LEU A 352 16.31 16.23 -14.01
N HIS A 353 15.42 15.23 -13.98
CA HIS A 353 14.43 15.07 -12.92
C HIS A 353 14.99 14.35 -11.69
N ALA A 354 15.77 13.27 -11.88
CA ALA A 354 16.45 12.56 -10.79
C ALA A 354 17.44 13.47 -10.05
N GLN A 355 18.04 14.43 -10.75
CA GLN A 355 18.90 15.45 -10.17
C GLN A 355 18.17 16.46 -9.26
N GLY A 356 16.83 16.43 -9.17
CA GLY A 356 16.07 17.31 -8.27
C GLY A 356 16.28 18.80 -8.53
N GLY A 357 16.75 19.18 -9.73
CA GLY A 357 17.14 20.54 -10.07
C GLY A 357 18.63 20.88 -9.87
N ASP A 358 19.43 19.98 -9.30
CA ASP A 358 20.87 20.16 -9.10
C ASP A 358 21.69 19.56 -10.26
N ARG A 359 22.05 20.40 -11.22
CA ARG A 359 22.74 20.01 -12.46
C ARG A 359 24.10 19.33 -12.24
N ASN A 360 24.69 19.49 -11.04
CA ASN A 360 26.03 18.99 -10.72
C ASN A 360 26.01 17.64 -9.98
N ALA A 361 24.85 17.08 -9.64
CA ALA A 361 24.77 15.78 -8.99
C ALA A 361 25.09 14.64 -9.99
N GLU A 362 26.20 13.95 -9.79
CA GLU A 362 26.55 12.73 -10.54
C GLU A 362 25.71 11.53 -10.05
N ILE A 363 24.54 11.37 -10.65
CA ILE A 363 23.69 10.21 -10.41
C ILE A 363 24.01 9.12 -11.44
N SER A 364 24.33 7.92 -10.97
CA SER A 364 24.57 6.76 -11.83
C SER A 364 23.32 6.43 -12.65
N ALA A 365 23.49 6.08 -13.93
CA ALA A 365 22.39 5.69 -14.84
C ALA A 365 21.46 4.61 -14.26
N ARG A 366 22.02 3.71 -13.43
CA ARG A 366 21.24 2.68 -12.72
C ARG A 366 20.36 3.27 -11.61
N LEU A 367 20.84 4.28 -10.89
CA LEU A 367 20.09 4.95 -9.84
C LEU A 367 18.94 5.77 -10.45
N VAL A 368 19.20 6.48 -11.55
CA VAL A 368 18.20 7.24 -12.33
C VAL A 368 17.05 6.33 -12.81
N MET A 369 17.38 5.17 -13.37
CA MET A 369 16.38 4.18 -13.78
C MET A 369 15.64 3.61 -12.56
N SER A 370 16.34 3.30 -11.47
CA SER A 370 15.70 2.75 -10.27
C SER A 370 14.75 3.75 -9.60
N GLU A 371 15.08 5.05 -9.53
CA GLU A 371 14.21 6.06 -8.90
C GLU A 371 12.97 6.37 -9.73
N THR A 372 13.10 6.39 -11.06
CA THR A 372 11.97 6.63 -11.98
C THR A 372 11.07 5.42 -12.13
N LEU A 373 11.63 4.20 -12.05
CA LEU A 373 10.83 2.97 -12.08
C LEU A 373 10.33 2.50 -10.69
N HIS A 374 10.99 2.83 -9.58
CA HIS A 374 10.46 2.49 -8.24
C HIS A 374 9.51 3.57 -7.71
N GLY A 375 9.69 4.84 -8.09
CA GLY A 375 8.93 5.96 -7.55
C GLY A 375 7.49 6.03 -8.07
N GLU A 376 7.25 5.61 -9.31
CA GLU A 376 5.99 5.92 -10.03
C GLU A 376 5.36 4.70 -10.73
N LEU A 377 5.97 3.51 -10.63
CA LEU A 377 5.65 2.35 -11.48
C LEU A 377 5.14 1.11 -10.75
N LEU A 378 5.02 1.22 -9.45
CA LEU A 378 4.37 0.21 -8.62
C LEU A 378 3.00 0.70 -8.17
N SER A 379 2.29 1.39 -9.07
CA SER A 379 0.89 1.71 -8.92
C SER A 379 0.06 0.56 -9.50
N ASN A 380 -0.28 -0.33 -8.57
CA ASN A 380 -1.39 -1.29 -8.64
C ASN A 380 -1.23 -2.41 -9.64
N LEU A 381 -1.08 -3.61 -9.12
CA LEU A 381 -1.62 -4.79 -9.77
C LEU A 381 -2.72 -5.31 -8.88
N ALA A 382 -3.96 -4.97 -9.24
CA ALA A 382 -5.14 -5.62 -8.69
C ALA A 382 -5.11 -7.10 -9.08
N ARG A 383 -4.47 -7.96 -8.29
CA ARG A 383 -4.61 -9.40 -8.52
C ARG A 383 -6.01 -9.76 -8.05
N SER A 384 -6.83 -10.32 -8.92
CA SER A 384 -8.07 -11.00 -8.53
C SER A 384 -7.83 -12.50 -8.67
N GLY A 385 -7.97 -13.24 -7.58
CA GLY A 385 -8.09 -14.69 -7.62
C GLY A 385 -9.39 -15.09 -6.95
N ALA A 386 -10.16 -15.96 -7.58
CA ALA A 386 -11.30 -16.61 -6.95
C ALA A 386 -10.79 -17.83 -6.17
N LEU A 387 -10.47 -17.65 -4.88
CA LEU A 387 -10.59 -18.76 -3.94
C LEU A 387 -12.05 -18.82 -3.51
N GLY A 388 -12.68 -19.98 -3.67
CA GLY A 388 -14.12 -20.23 -3.55
C GLY A 388 -14.73 -20.05 -2.16
N ASP A 389 -14.24 -19.10 -1.38
CA ASP A 389 -14.79 -18.75 -0.08
C ASP A 389 -15.67 -17.50 -0.18
N ARG A 390 -16.82 -17.51 0.48
CA ARG A 390 -17.87 -16.48 0.35
C ARG A 390 -17.51 -15.13 1.00
N ARG A 391 -16.23 -14.85 1.26
CA ARG A 391 -15.76 -13.71 2.07
C ARG A 391 -14.66 -12.89 1.39
N GLU A 392 -14.85 -11.57 1.54
CA GLU A 392 -13.99 -10.44 1.16
C GLU A 392 -12.56 -10.50 1.75
N ALA A 393 -11.46 -10.65 1.00
CA ALA A 393 -10.10 -10.40 1.55
C ALA A 393 -9.27 -9.49 0.65
N TYR A 394 -8.54 -8.55 1.27
CA TYR A 394 -7.58 -7.71 0.55
C TYR A 394 -6.18 -8.06 1.05
N ASP A 395 -5.38 -8.76 0.23
CA ASP A 395 -3.97 -8.96 0.53
C ASP A 395 -3.19 -7.76 -0.03
N VAL A 396 -2.92 -6.79 0.84
CA VAL A 396 -2.02 -5.67 0.54
C VAL A 396 -0.59 -6.18 0.70
N ARG A 397 0.10 -6.47 -0.41
CA ARG A 397 1.53 -6.85 -0.41
C ARG A 397 2.44 -5.68 -0.69
#